data_AF-A0A832N9L0-F1
#
_entry.id   AF-A0A832N9L0-F1
#
_cell.length_a   1.000
_cell.length_b   1.000
_cell.length_c   1.000
_cell.angle_alpha   90.00
_cell.angle_beta   90.00
_cell.angle_gamma   90.00
#
_symmetry.space_group_name_H-M   'P 1'
#
loop_
_entity.id
_entity.type
_entity.pdbx_description
1 polymer ?
#
loop_
_entity_poly.entity_id
_entity_poly.type
_entity_poly.pdbx_seq_one_letter_code
_entity_poly.pdbx_strand_id
1 'polypeptide(L)'
;MGEVKVLRTVDPYGLKPEEVPPMLLLHHYIREPERFRHAAVFQGRFAWDPLKAIGPYLEQLEPQVPSRAREAVAAAQPVSLRNGELQGRIVVEEGAEIEPFVLLRAVEGAIYIGPRARIRAFTRIEAKGGDLYLLEETVIGMGCDIEGFGAIGCGSTLVDTTLRGKVLIGEETKLTKAVVLGPSCVGNHCELRPGAFLRENSLLGDFVEFRSESKNSILLDGLRERGNDTAAAHYSYIGDSIIGRGVNFGAGTKTSNLKVDRSPVSVVVEGVRYPTGLRKFGAVVGDLTQTGCLAVFDPGALVGPETLVYPGAALRGYYPPRSIVKVRQVQEIVERR
;
A
#
# COMPACT_ATOMS: atom_id res chain seq x y z
N MET A 1 -42.03 -16.32 -12.73
CA MET A 1 -40.69 -16.29 -12.12
C MET A 1 -39.74 -15.81 -13.21
N GLY A 2 -39.55 -14.52 -13.45
CA GLY A 2 -39.02 -13.52 -12.53
C GLY A 2 -37.72 -13.01 -13.17
N GLU A 3 -37.82 -12.36 -14.33
CA GLU A 3 -36.67 -11.73 -15.00
C GLU A 3 -36.18 -10.58 -14.13
N VAL A 4 -34.91 -10.66 -13.73
CA VAL A 4 -34.20 -9.62 -12.99
C VAL A 4 -34.04 -8.41 -13.93
N LYS A 5 -34.79 -7.34 -13.65
CA LYS A 5 -34.54 -6.01 -14.21
C LYS A 5 -33.12 -5.58 -13.85
N VAL A 6 -32.23 -5.56 -14.85
CA VAL A 6 -31.00 -4.77 -14.77
C VAL A 6 -31.43 -3.30 -14.74
N LEU A 7 -31.37 -2.70 -13.56
CA LEU A 7 -31.53 -1.27 -13.39
C LEU A 7 -30.44 -0.58 -14.21
N ARG A 8 -30.85 0.05 -15.31
CA ARG A 8 -30.07 1.10 -15.97
C ARG A 8 -29.82 2.20 -14.93
N THR A 9 -28.68 2.15 -14.26
CA THR A 9 -28.20 3.26 -13.44
C THR A 9 -27.80 4.37 -14.39
N VAL A 10 -28.68 5.37 -14.45
CA VAL A 10 -28.45 6.66 -15.10
C VAL A 10 -27.26 7.32 -14.42
N ASP A 11 -26.25 7.64 -15.22
CA ASP A 11 -25.13 8.50 -14.85
C ASP A 11 -25.66 9.88 -14.38
N PRO A 12 -25.32 10.36 -13.17
CA PRO A 12 -25.73 11.69 -12.70
C PRO A 12 -25.15 12.85 -13.53
N TYR A 13 -24.25 12.58 -14.49
CA TYR A 13 -23.62 13.57 -15.37
C TYR A 13 -24.00 13.44 -16.85
N GLY A 14 -24.88 12.50 -17.21
CA GLY A 14 -25.49 12.45 -18.55
C GLY A 14 -24.56 12.19 -19.73
N LEU A 15 -23.37 11.62 -19.52
CA LEU A 15 -22.42 11.33 -20.62
C LEU A 15 -22.65 9.92 -21.16
N LYS A 16 -22.61 9.75 -22.49
CA LYS A 16 -22.72 8.42 -23.10
C LYS A 16 -21.41 7.63 -22.85
N PRO A 17 -21.48 6.29 -22.71
CA PRO A 17 -20.28 5.45 -22.51
C PRO A 17 -19.19 5.61 -23.58
N GLU A 18 -19.59 6.04 -24.78
CA GLU A 18 -18.75 6.21 -25.97
C GLU A 18 -18.07 7.60 -26.02
N GLU A 19 -18.51 8.52 -25.16
CA GLU A 19 -18.00 9.90 -25.02
C GLU A 19 -17.00 10.04 -23.85
N VAL A 20 -16.75 8.95 -23.12
CA VAL A 20 -15.68 8.87 -22.13
C VAL A 20 -14.40 8.53 -22.89
N PRO A 21 -13.35 9.38 -22.90
CA PRO A 21 -12.11 9.04 -23.56
C PRO A 21 -11.61 7.68 -23.03
N PRO A 22 -10.91 6.86 -23.81
CA PRO A 22 -10.29 5.60 -23.36
C PRO A 22 -9.35 5.70 -22.13
N MET A 23 -9.19 6.90 -21.57
CA MET A 23 -8.15 7.40 -20.68
C MET A 23 -8.45 7.26 -19.17
N LEU A 24 -9.50 6.53 -18.80
CA LEU A 24 -9.97 6.44 -17.42
C LEU A 24 -10.28 5.02 -16.93
N LEU A 25 -10.09 4.02 -17.81
CA LEU A 25 -10.28 2.61 -17.47
C LEU A 25 -8.98 2.01 -16.95
N LEU A 26 -9.02 1.55 -15.70
CA LEU A 26 -8.02 0.71 -15.06
C LEU A 26 -7.73 -0.61 -15.80
N HIS A 27 -8.54 -0.94 -16.81
CA HIS A 27 -8.48 -2.16 -17.61
C HIS A 27 -7.14 -2.36 -18.35
N HIS A 28 -6.39 -1.30 -18.66
CA HIS A 28 -5.04 -1.46 -19.22
C HIS A 28 -3.95 -1.71 -18.15
N TYR A 29 -4.19 -1.26 -16.91
CA TYR A 29 -3.26 -1.41 -15.77
C TYR A 29 -3.34 -2.79 -15.13
N ILE A 30 -4.47 -3.49 -15.30
CA ILE A 30 -4.70 -4.83 -14.77
C ILE A 30 -4.93 -5.79 -15.94
N ARG A 31 -3.87 -6.09 -16.68
CA ARG A 31 -3.90 -7.08 -17.76
C ARG A 31 -4.01 -8.53 -17.26
N GLU A 32 -3.90 -8.77 -15.95
CA GLU A 32 -3.90 -10.11 -15.37
C GLU A 32 -4.65 -10.17 -14.02
N PRO A 33 -6.00 -10.10 -14.03
CA PRO A 33 -6.81 -10.20 -12.80
C PRO A 33 -6.60 -11.52 -12.02
N GLU A 34 -6.16 -12.57 -12.70
CA GLU A 34 -5.81 -13.88 -12.11
C GLU A 34 -4.55 -13.82 -11.23
N ARG A 35 -3.63 -12.87 -11.47
CA ARG A 35 -2.40 -12.69 -10.68
C ARG A 35 -2.58 -11.79 -9.47
N PHE A 36 -3.61 -10.95 -9.47
CA PHE A 36 -3.94 -10.07 -8.36
C PHE A 36 -5.11 -10.65 -7.56
N ARG A 37 -4.84 -11.23 -6.39
CA ARG A 37 -5.87 -11.58 -5.40
C ARG A 37 -6.65 -10.34 -4.88
N HIS A 38 -6.29 -9.13 -5.33
CA HIS A 38 -6.78 -7.85 -4.83
C HIS A 38 -7.56 -6.97 -5.84
N ALA A 39 -8.09 -7.55 -6.92
CA ALA A 39 -8.62 -6.82 -8.08
C ALA A 39 -9.95 -6.05 -7.88
N ALA A 40 -10.64 -6.16 -6.74
CA ALA A 40 -12.02 -5.67 -6.60
C ALA A 40 -12.16 -4.12 -6.55
N VAL A 41 -11.10 -3.36 -6.22
CA VAL A 41 -11.18 -1.89 -6.03
C VAL A 41 -11.25 -1.11 -7.34
N PHE A 42 -10.99 -1.76 -8.47
CA PHE A 42 -10.61 -1.10 -9.70
C PHE A 42 -11.73 -0.97 -10.74
N GLN A 43 -12.98 -1.24 -10.35
CA GLN A 43 -14.16 -1.18 -11.22
C GLN A 43 -14.77 0.24 -11.35
N GLY A 44 -13.97 1.28 -11.14
CA GLY A 44 -14.40 2.68 -11.18
C GLY A 44 -14.56 3.23 -12.61
N ARG A 45 -15.32 4.33 -12.72
CA ARG A 45 -15.45 5.07 -13.99
C ARG A 45 -14.18 5.85 -14.31
N PHE A 46 -13.51 6.33 -13.27
CA PHE A 46 -12.29 7.12 -13.36
C PHE A 46 -11.11 6.40 -12.72
N ALA A 47 -9.91 6.66 -13.25
CA ALA A 47 -8.67 6.06 -12.74
C ALA A 47 -8.42 6.35 -11.24
N TRP A 48 -8.95 7.45 -10.68
CA TRP A 48 -8.82 7.82 -9.26
C TRP A 48 -9.96 7.35 -8.36
N ASP A 49 -11.01 6.72 -8.91
CA ASP A 49 -12.11 6.20 -8.10
C ASP A 49 -11.68 5.16 -7.05
N PRO A 50 -10.64 4.32 -7.25
CA PRO A 50 -10.17 3.42 -6.19
C PRO A 50 -9.80 4.14 -4.90
N LEU A 51 -9.37 5.39 -4.95
CA LEU A 51 -9.03 6.19 -3.76
C LEU A 51 -10.23 6.46 -2.85
N LYS A 52 -11.47 6.35 -3.36
CA LYS A 52 -12.70 6.49 -2.57
C LYS A 52 -13.06 5.20 -1.83
N ALA A 53 -12.61 4.05 -2.35
CA ALA A 53 -13.02 2.72 -1.89
C ALA A 53 -11.89 1.93 -1.23
N ILE A 54 -10.63 2.37 -1.33
CA ILE A 54 -9.46 1.63 -0.84
C ILE A 54 -9.54 1.32 0.66
N GLY A 55 -9.92 2.28 1.51
CA GLY A 55 -10.09 2.04 2.94
C GLY A 55 -11.13 0.96 3.24
N PRO A 56 -12.40 1.14 2.84
CA PRO A 56 -13.44 0.11 2.98
C PRO A 56 -13.04 -1.25 2.41
N TYR A 57 -12.32 -1.25 1.30
CA TYR A 57 -11.83 -2.48 0.68
C TYR A 57 -10.77 -3.18 1.54
N LEU A 58 -9.74 -2.47 2.03
CA LEU A 58 -8.71 -3.04 2.88
C LEU A 58 -9.29 -3.55 4.21
N GLU A 59 -10.31 -2.87 4.73
CA GLU A 59 -11.09 -3.33 5.89
C GLU A 59 -11.86 -4.63 5.62
N GLN A 60 -12.23 -4.92 4.38
CA GLN A 60 -12.88 -6.16 3.98
C GLN A 60 -11.90 -7.28 3.62
N LEU A 61 -10.63 -6.96 3.34
CA LEU A 61 -9.64 -7.97 2.95
C LEU A 61 -9.42 -9.02 4.03
N GLU A 62 -9.73 -10.27 3.74
CA GLU A 62 -9.36 -11.35 4.65
C GLU A 62 -7.88 -11.70 4.51
N PRO A 63 -7.18 -11.93 5.63
CA PRO A 63 -5.84 -12.48 5.60
C PRO A 63 -5.82 -13.85 4.91
N GLN A 64 -4.83 -14.06 4.03
CA GLN A 64 -4.59 -15.35 3.39
C GLN A 64 -3.92 -16.28 4.40
N VAL A 65 -4.75 -16.97 5.17
CA VAL A 65 -4.33 -17.83 6.27
C VAL A 65 -4.68 -19.28 5.92
N PRO A 66 -3.74 -20.23 6.00
CA PRO A 66 -4.01 -21.65 5.76
C PRO A 66 -5.15 -22.19 6.64
N SER A 67 -5.99 -23.09 6.12
CA SER A 67 -7.12 -23.67 6.86
C SER A 67 -6.72 -24.26 8.20
N ARG A 68 -5.58 -24.98 8.25
CA ARG A 68 -5.01 -25.54 9.48
C ARG A 68 -4.85 -24.51 10.60
N ALA A 69 -4.43 -23.29 10.25
CA ALA A 69 -4.20 -22.23 11.23
C ALA A 69 -5.53 -21.65 11.75
N ARG A 70 -6.53 -21.51 10.88
CA ARG A 70 -7.89 -21.10 11.28
C ARG A 70 -8.55 -22.14 12.18
N GLU A 71 -8.40 -23.42 11.84
CA GLU A 71 -8.90 -24.54 12.63
C GLU A 71 -8.23 -24.61 14.01
N ALA A 72 -6.90 -24.44 14.07
CA ALA A 72 -6.16 -24.40 15.32
C ALA A 72 -6.61 -23.24 16.22
N VAL A 73 -6.79 -22.03 15.66
CA VAL A 73 -7.33 -20.87 16.40
C VAL A 73 -8.77 -21.13 16.90
N ALA A 74 -9.61 -21.78 16.09
CA ALA A 74 -10.98 -22.11 16.49
C ALA A 74 -11.02 -23.14 17.63
N ALA A 75 -10.07 -24.07 17.69
CA ALA A 75 -9.95 -25.07 18.75
C ALA A 75 -9.23 -24.55 20.02
N ALA A 76 -8.58 -23.39 19.95
CA ALA A 76 -7.71 -22.89 21.01
C ALA A 76 -8.48 -22.47 22.27
N GLN A 77 -8.06 -22.98 23.43
CA GLN A 77 -8.54 -22.53 24.73
C GLN A 77 -7.68 -21.37 25.27
N PRO A 78 -8.27 -20.41 26.01
CA PRO A 78 -7.50 -19.32 26.61
C PRO A 78 -6.46 -19.84 27.61
N VAL A 79 -5.26 -19.29 27.55
CA VAL A 79 -4.17 -19.52 28.50
C VAL A 79 -3.94 -18.22 29.30
N SER A 80 -3.64 -18.35 30.59
CA SER A 80 -3.22 -17.21 31.42
C SER A 80 -2.06 -17.62 32.31
N LEU A 81 -0.96 -16.88 32.23
CA LEU A 81 0.19 -17.01 33.13
C LEU A 81 0.50 -15.65 33.78
N ARG A 82 0.69 -15.64 35.11
CA ARG A 82 1.19 -14.46 35.83
C ARG A 82 2.71 -14.56 36.00
N ASN A 83 3.39 -13.44 35.78
CA ASN A 83 4.86 -13.27 35.79
C ASN A 83 5.62 -13.91 34.61
N GLY A 84 5.02 -13.90 33.41
CA GLY A 84 5.69 -14.35 32.17
C GLY A 84 4.88 -14.15 30.88
N GLU A 85 3.94 -13.20 30.90
CA GLU A 85 3.42 -12.47 29.73
C GLU A 85 2.78 -13.29 28.57
N LEU A 86 1.97 -14.31 28.91
CA LEU A 86 0.98 -14.90 27.99
C LEU A 86 -0.44 -14.70 28.54
N GLN A 87 -1.33 -14.10 27.75
CA GLN A 87 -2.74 -13.94 28.11
C GLN A 87 -3.64 -14.12 26.89
N GLY A 88 -4.69 -14.93 27.03
CA GLY A 88 -5.75 -15.10 26.02
C GLY A 88 -5.54 -16.34 25.16
N ARG A 89 -6.18 -16.38 23.98
CA ARG A 89 -6.07 -17.53 23.05
C ARG A 89 -4.78 -17.42 22.24
N ILE A 90 -3.80 -18.23 22.56
CA ILE A 90 -2.50 -18.25 21.88
C ILE A 90 -2.23 -19.68 21.42
N VAL A 91 -1.97 -19.84 20.12
CA VAL A 91 -1.61 -21.10 19.48
C VAL A 91 -0.15 -21.03 19.08
N VAL A 92 0.63 -22.03 19.48
CA VAL A 92 2.04 -22.16 19.13
C VAL A 92 2.25 -23.51 18.47
N GLU A 93 2.63 -23.48 17.20
CA GLU A 93 2.85 -24.68 16.39
C GLU A 93 4.24 -25.29 16.60
N GLU A 94 4.41 -26.51 16.12
CA GLU A 94 5.65 -27.27 16.26
C GLU A 94 6.86 -26.52 15.67
N GLY A 95 7.95 -26.50 16.44
CA GLY A 95 9.21 -25.87 16.06
C GLY A 95 9.21 -24.34 16.15
N ALA A 96 8.11 -23.70 16.56
CA ALA A 96 8.14 -22.27 16.86
C ALA A 96 9.02 -21.99 18.09
N GLU A 97 9.84 -20.94 17.99
CA GLU A 97 10.76 -20.51 19.03
C GLU A 97 10.34 -19.13 19.55
N ILE A 98 10.11 -19.01 20.85
CA ILE A 98 9.80 -17.75 21.52
C ILE A 98 10.89 -17.52 22.57
N GLU A 99 11.68 -16.47 22.40
CA GLU A 99 12.74 -16.10 23.34
C GLU A 99 12.15 -15.51 24.64
N PRO A 100 12.93 -15.46 25.74
CA PRO A 100 12.53 -14.74 26.95
C PRO A 100 12.23 -13.25 26.69
N PHE A 101 11.43 -12.62 27.54
CA PHE A 101 11.07 -11.19 27.46
C PHE A 101 10.25 -10.81 26.21
N VAL A 102 9.43 -11.74 25.72
CA VAL A 102 8.39 -11.48 24.72
C VAL A 102 7.06 -11.30 25.44
N LEU A 103 6.37 -10.20 25.15
CA LEU A 103 5.02 -9.93 25.64
C LEU A 103 4.00 -10.40 24.60
N LEU A 104 3.22 -11.44 24.90
CA LEU A 104 2.11 -11.89 24.05
C LEU A 104 0.76 -11.72 24.74
N ARG A 105 -0.12 -10.91 24.16
CA ARG A 105 -1.44 -10.63 24.73
C ARG A 105 -2.54 -10.69 23.69
N ALA A 106 -3.34 -11.75 23.73
CA ALA A 106 -4.58 -11.86 22.96
C ALA A 106 -5.74 -11.24 23.75
N VAL A 107 -6.10 -10.00 23.41
CA VAL A 107 -7.14 -9.21 24.12
C VAL A 107 -8.51 -9.43 23.48
N GLU A 108 -8.59 -9.24 22.16
CA GLU A 108 -9.82 -9.31 21.35
C GLU A 108 -9.51 -10.07 20.05
N GLY A 109 -9.16 -11.34 20.20
CA GLY A 109 -8.71 -12.20 19.10
C GLY A 109 -7.89 -13.38 19.62
N ALA A 110 -7.29 -14.12 18.72
CA ALA A 110 -6.24 -15.08 19.02
C ALA A 110 -4.90 -14.66 18.40
N ILE A 111 -3.80 -15.10 18.99
CA ILE A 111 -2.48 -15.05 18.37
C ILE A 111 -2.15 -16.45 17.90
N TYR A 112 -1.88 -16.62 16.61
CA TYR A 112 -1.37 -17.85 16.03
C TYR A 112 0.11 -17.67 15.68
N ILE A 113 0.94 -18.61 16.12
CA ILE A 113 2.38 -18.66 15.86
C ILE A 113 2.64 -19.95 15.08
N GLY A 114 2.92 -19.80 13.79
CA GLY A 114 3.06 -20.90 12.84
C GLY A 114 4.35 -21.71 13.00
N PRO A 115 4.45 -22.84 12.29
CA PRO A 115 5.59 -23.75 12.41
C PRO A 115 6.90 -23.01 12.13
N ARG A 116 7.92 -23.29 12.95
CA ARG A 116 9.28 -22.71 12.79
C ARG A 116 9.33 -21.17 12.81
N ALA A 117 8.27 -20.49 13.24
CA ALA A 117 8.29 -19.05 13.47
C ALA A 117 9.23 -18.73 14.65
N ARG A 118 9.93 -17.60 14.58
CA ARG A 118 10.90 -17.18 15.59
C ARG A 118 10.55 -15.79 16.10
N ILE A 119 10.30 -15.69 17.40
CA ILE A 119 10.01 -14.42 18.07
C ILE A 119 11.15 -14.12 19.04
N ARG A 120 11.87 -13.03 18.76
CA ARG A 120 13.05 -12.61 19.52
C ARG A 120 12.66 -11.79 20.75
N ALA A 121 13.57 -11.75 21.72
CA ALA A 121 13.41 -11.01 22.96
C ALA A 121 13.09 -9.53 22.73
N PHE A 122 12.44 -8.89 23.71
CA PHE A 122 12.05 -7.49 23.69
C PHE A 122 11.10 -7.15 22.54
N THR A 123 10.14 -8.03 22.30
CA THR A 123 9.05 -7.81 21.35
C THR A 123 7.71 -7.81 22.08
N ARG A 124 6.81 -6.94 21.62
CA ARG A 124 5.43 -6.86 22.12
C ARG A 124 4.48 -7.22 20.99
N ILE A 125 3.60 -8.18 21.24
CA ILE A 125 2.57 -8.62 20.29
C ILE A 125 1.24 -8.69 21.02
N GLU A 126 0.31 -7.83 20.60
CA GLU A 126 -1.04 -7.79 21.12
C GLU A 126 -2.08 -7.99 20.01
N ALA A 127 -2.83 -9.08 20.07
CA ALA A 127 -3.97 -9.29 19.17
C ALA A 127 -5.20 -8.52 19.70
N LYS A 128 -5.65 -7.53 18.93
CA LYS A 128 -6.72 -6.60 19.29
C LYS A 128 -7.58 -6.27 18.08
N GLY A 129 -8.89 -6.44 18.20
CA GLY A 129 -9.87 -6.22 17.13
C GLY A 129 -10.01 -7.38 16.13
N GLY A 130 -9.30 -8.49 16.33
CA GLY A 130 -9.34 -9.68 15.49
C GLY A 130 -8.17 -10.62 15.75
N ASP A 131 -8.13 -11.72 15.00
CA ASP A 131 -7.04 -12.70 15.08
C ASP A 131 -5.78 -12.21 14.36
N LEU A 132 -4.62 -12.51 14.94
CA LEU A 132 -3.30 -12.20 14.41
C LEU A 132 -2.55 -13.50 14.10
N TYR A 133 -2.14 -13.66 12.84
CA TYR A 133 -1.45 -14.85 12.36
C TYR A 133 0.01 -14.53 12.01
N LEU A 134 0.95 -15.10 12.75
CA LEU A 134 2.36 -15.15 12.37
C LEU A 134 2.56 -16.48 11.64
N LEU A 135 2.72 -16.46 10.31
CA LEU A 135 2.76 -17.69 9.52
C LEU A 135 4.12 -18.41 9.60
N GLU A 136 4.23 -19.51 8.87
CA GLU A 136 5.38 -20.42 8.90
C GLU A 136 6.69 -19.69 8.61
N GLU A 137 7.73 -19.98 9.39
CA GLU A 137 9.07 -19.38 9.23
C GLU A 137 9.13 -17.85 9.32
N THR A 138 8.09 -17.20 9.85
CA THR A 138 8.15 -15.77 10.17
C THR A 138 9.21 -15.49 11.23
N VAL A 139 9.93 -14.38 11.08
CA VAL A 139 10.91 -13.91 12.06
C VAL A 139 10.47 -12.55 12.59
N ILE A 140 10.04 -12.52 13.84
CA ILE A 140 9.77 -11.29 14.59
C ILE A 140 11.02 -10.97 15.41
N GLY A 141 11.87 -10.12 14.85
CA GLY A 141 13.11 -9.65 15.46
C GLY A 141 12.89 -8.66 16.59
N MET A 142 13.96 -8.40 17.34
CA MET A 142 13.99 -7.51 18.50
C MET A 142 13.40 -6.12 18.20
N GLY A 143 12.70 -5.55 19.18
CA GLY A 143 12.15 -4.19 19.11
C GLY A 143 10.84 -4.08 18.33
N CYS A 144 10.30 -5.19 17.81
CA CYS A 144 8.98 -5.16 17.18
C CYS A 144 7.87 -4.88 18.20
N ASP A 145 6.95 -4.02 17.80
CA ASP A 145 5.74 -3.69 18.56
C ASP A 145 4.53 -3.82 17.64
N ILE A 146 3.75 -4.88 17.84
CA ILE A 146 2.63 -5.28 16.99
C ILE A 146 1.37 -5.20 17.85
N GLU A 147 0.44 -4.31 17.49
CA GLU A 147 -0.87 -4.21 18.15
C GLU A 147 -1.97 -4.16 17.10
N GLY A 148 -2.81 -5.18 17.01
CA GLY A 148 -3.88 -5.23 16.01
C GLY A 148 -4.20 -6.65 15.56
N PHE A 149 -4.55 -6.81 14.29
CA PHE A 149 -4.98 -8.09 13.73
C PHE A 149 -4.63 -8.17 12.24
N GLY A 150 -4.64 -9.38 11.68
CA GLY A 150 -4.22 -9.63 10.30
C GLY A 150 -3.25 -10.79 10.19
N ALA A 151 -2.37 -10.77 9.20
CA ALA A 151 -1.39 -11.83 9.02
C ALA A 151 -0.03 -11.30 8.57
N ILE A 152 1.01 -12.02 9.00
CA ILE A 152 2.38 -11.87 8.53
C ILE A 152 2.74 -13.14 7.77
N GLY A 153 3.00 -12.98 6.47
CA GLY A 153 3.22 -14.05 5.51
C GLY A 153 4.43 -14.93 5.80
N CYS A 154 4.44 -16.14 5.22
CA CYS A 154 5.51 -17.11 5.42
C CYS A 154 6.89 -16.54 5.09
N GLY A 155 7.90 -16.87 5.90
CA GLY A 155 9.29 -16.43 5.69
C GLY A 155 9.55 -14.93 5.87
N SER A 156 8.54 -14.13 6.22
CA SER A 156 8.69 -12.68 6.39
C SER A 156 9.47 -12.33 7.64
N THR A 157 10.26 -11.26 7.57
CA THR A 157 11.15 -10.82 8.65
C THR A 157 10.85 -9.37 9.03
N LEU A 158 10.51 -9.15 10.30
CA LEU A 158 10.29 -7.82 10.88
C LEU A 158 11.36 -7.58 11.93
N VAL A 159 12.03 -6.42 11.90
CA VAL A 159 13.00 -6.01 12.93
C VAL A 159 12.72 -4.56 13.31
N ASP A 160 12.65 -4.27 14.62
CA ASP A 160 12.42 -2.91 15.14
C ASP A 160 11.25 -2.21 14.45
N THR A 161 10.16 -2.96 14.20
CA THR A 161 9.04 -2.55 13.34
C THR A 161 7.77 -2.37 14.17
N THR A 162 7.04 -1.30 13.90
CA THR A 162 5.74 -1.02 14.52
C THR A 162 4.60 -1.35 13.57
N LEU A 163 3.69 -2.22 13.98
CA LEU A 163 2.43 -2.47 13.29
C LEU A 163 1.24 -2.07 14.18
N ARG A 164 0.25 -1.38 13.60
CA ARG A 164 -0.97 -0.96 14.30
C ARG A 164 -2.23 -1.25 13.50
N GLY A 165 -3.27 -1.77 14.13
CA GLY A 165 -4.57 -2.01 13.50
C GLY A 165 -4.57 -3.20 12.55
N LYS A 166 -5.41 -3.17 11.51
CA LYS A 166 -5.50 -4.26 10.54
C LYS A 166 -4.36 -4.21 9.53
N VAL A 167 -3.38 -5.09 9.63
CA VAL A 167 -2.22 -5.11 8.73
C VAL A 167 -2.03 -6.48 8.11
N LEU A 168 -1.88 -6.52 6.79
CA LEU A 168 -1.52 -7.70 6.03
C LEU A 168 -0.11 -7.52 5.47
N ILE A 169 0.79 -8.45 5.78
CA ILE A 169 2.13 -8.52 5.21
C ILE A 169 2.22 -9.82 4.42
N GLY A 170 2.63 -9.72 3.15
CA GLY A 170 2.84 -10.85 2.26
C GLY A 170 4.02 -11.73 2.67
N GLU A 171 4.27 -12.76 1.89
CA GLU A 171 5.35 -13.73 2.10
C GLU A 171 6.71 -13.13 1.76
N GLU A 172 7.76 -13.69 2.36
CA GLU A 172 9.17 -13.32 2.13
C GLU A 172 9.46 -11.81 2.16
N THR A 173 8.70 -11.07 2.96
CA THR A 173 8.73 -9.62 3.02
C THR A 173 9.52 -9.13 4.22
N LYS A 174 10.35 -8.12 4.00
CA LYS A 174 11.30 -7.62 5.01
C LYS A 174 10.93 -6.21 5.43
N LEU A 175 10.69 -6.02 6.72
CA LEU A 175 10.46 -4.71 7.34
C LEU A 175 11.57 -4.47 8.36
N THR A 176 12.28 -3.36 8.23
CA THR A 176 13.30 -2.95 9.21
C THR A 176 13.07 -1.49 9.59
N LYS A 177 12.85 -1.20 10.88
CA LYS A 177 12.63 0.18 11.35
C LYS A 177 11.50 0.89 10.58
N ALA A 178 10.43 0.14 10.32
CA ALA A 178 9.27 0.58 9.59
C ALA A 178 8.08 0.77 10.52
N VAL A 179 7.17 1.67 10.14
CA VAL A 179 5.89 1.89 10.82
C VAL A 179 4.77 1.65 9.80
N VAL A 180 3.85 0.74 10.11
CA VAL A 180 2.69 0.44 9.26
C VAL A 180 1.41 0.57 10.06
N LEU A 181 0.54 1.48 9.63
CA LEU A 181 -0.75 1.75 10.24
C LEU A 181 -1.86 1.18 9.35
N GLY A 182 -2.72 0.36 9.95
CA GLY A 182 -3.85 -0.29 9.31
C GLY A 182 -5.10 0.59 9.22
N PRO A 183 -6.03 0.30 8.30
CA PRO A 183 -6.02 -0.83 7.38
C PRO A 183 -5.00 -0.63 6.24
N SER A 184 -4.04 -1.55 6.12
CA SER A 184 -2.96 -1.47 5.13
C SER A 184 -2.48 -2.86 4.73
N CYS A 185 -1.97 -2.97 3.50
CA CYS A 185 -1.46 -4.20 2.92
C CYS A 185 -0.08 -3.97 2.31
N VAL A 186 0.85 -4.88 2.57
CA VAL A 186 2.15 -4.97 1.90
C VAL A 186 2.20 -6.32 1.23
N GLY A 187 2.44 -6.35 -0.09
CA GLY A 187 2.52 -7.57 -0.88
C GLY A 187 3.74 -8.42 -0.57
N ASN A 188 3.95 -9.44 -1.39
CA ASN A 188 5.03 -10.41 -1.26
C ASN A 188 6.37 -9.83 -1.70
N HIS A 189 7.46 -10.40 -1.16
CA HIS A 189 8.83 -10.07 -1.54
C HIS A 189 9.15 -8.55 -1.50
N CYS A 190 8.50 -7.81 -0.60
CA CYS A 190 8.74 -6.38 -0.45
C CYS A 190 9.91 -6.10 0.51
N GLU A 191 10.53 -4.94 0.37
CA GLU A 191 11.53 -4.44 1.29
C GLU A 191 11.17 -3.04 1.79
N LEU A 192 10.74 -2.96 3.06
CA LEU A 192 10.50 -1.71 3.77
C LEU A 192 11.73 -1.40 4.63
N ARG A 193 12.49 -0.42 4.17
CA ARG A 193 13.78 -0.01 4.75
C ARG A 193 13.60 1.00 5.89
N PRO A 194 14.65 1.26 6.70
CA PRO A 194 14.56 2.19 7.81
C PRO A 194 14.03 3.58 7.44
N GLY A 195 12.93 3.96 8.10
CA GLY A 195 12.19 5.20 7.83
C GLY A 195 10.98 5.03 6.90
N ALA A 196 10.64 3.80 6.49
CA ALA A 196 9.37 3.50 5.84
C ALA A 196 8.20 3.81 6.78
N PHE A 197 7.28 4.67 6.34
CA PHE A 197 6.06 5.02 7.08
C PHE A 197 4.83 4.83 6.19
N LEU A 198 4.10 3.75 6.42
CA LEU A 198 2.82 3.49 5.79
C LEU A 198 1.72 3.95 6.75
N ARG A 199 0.93 4.89 6.29
CA ARG A 199 -0.27 5.35 6.99
C ARG A 199 -1.46 4.51 6.57
N GLU A 200 -2.60 4.78 7.17
CA GLU A 200 -3.84 4.07 6.88
C GLU A 200 -4.20 4.17 5.40
N ASN A 201 -4.85 3.11 4.92
CA ASN A 201 -5.31 2.95 3.55
C ASN A 201 -4.17 2.87 2.52
N SER A 202 -3.01 2.34 2.92
CA SER A 202 -1.88 2.14 1.99
C SER A 202 -1.82 0.68 1.53
N LEU A 203 -1.73 0.50 0.21
CA LEU A 203 -1.51 -0.79 -0.44
C LEU A 203 -0.19 -0.73 -1.20
N LEU A 204 0.75 -1.59 -0.83
CA LEU A 204 1.92 -1.92 -1.64
C LEU A 204 1.68 -3.29 -2.27
N GLY A 205 1.86 -3.39 -3.58
CA GLY A 205 1.86 -4.63 -4.33
C GLY A 205 3.11 -5.47 -4.04
N ASP A 206 3.36 -6.47 -4.85
CA ASP A 206 4.51 -7.36 -4.70
C ASP A 206 5.79 -6.69 -5.21
N PHE A 207 6.97 -7.09 -4.72
CA PHE A 207 8.27 -6.59 -5.20
C PHE A 207 8.40 -5.06 -5.13
N VAL A 208 7.96 -4.46 -4.02
CA VAL A 208 8.08 -3.02 -3.76
C VAL A 208 9.27 -2.74 -2.83
N GLU A 209 10.15 -1.82 -3.22
CA GLU A 209 11.18 -1.25 -2.34
C GLU A 209 10.73 0.12 -1.80
N PHE A 210 10.66 0.25 -0.47
CA PHE A 210 10.05 1.41 0.16
C PHE A 210 10.85 1.98 1.34
N ARG A 211 11.12 3.30 1.28
CA ARG A 211 11.72 4.09 2.36
C ARG A 211 11.20 5.53 2.30
N SER A 212 9.88 5.66 2.40
CA SER A 212 9.13 6.89 2.15
C SER A 212 7.91 7.00 3.07
N GLU A 213 7.10 8.04 2.92
CA GLU A 213 5.75 8.11 3.51
C GLU A 213 4.69 7.81 2.45
N SER A 214 3.75 6.91 2.75
CA SER A 214 2.57 6.63 1.93
C SER A 214 1.30 6.81 2.76
N LYS A 215 0.26 7.39 2.16
CA LYS A 215 -1.06 7.55 2.79
C LYS A 215 -2.17 7.46 1.76
N ASN A 216 -3.18 6.62 2.01
CA ASN A 216 -4.33 6.49 1.12
C ASN A 216 -3.92 6.28 -0.34
N SER A 217 -2.92 5.43 -0.56
CA SER A 217 -2.25 5.29 -1.85
C SER A 217 -2.02 3.83 -2.20
N ILE A 218 -2.01 3.58 -3.50
CA ILE A 218 -1.73 2.29 -4.12
C ILE A 218 -0.37 2.41 -4.81
N LEU A 219 0.56 1.52 -4.48
CA LEU A 219 1.74 1.26 -5.29
C LEU A 219 1.61 -0.15 -5.83
N LEU A 220 1.52 -0.29 -7.15
CA LEU A 220 1.41 -1.60 -7.81
C LEU A 220 2.77 -2.31 -7.87
N ASP A 221 2.71 -3.58 -8.24
CA ASP A 221 3.85 -4.50 -8.20
C ASP A 221 5.10 -4.00 -8.93
N GLY A 222 6.25 -4.44 -8.46
CA GLY A 222 7.47 -4.46 -9.26
C GLY A 222 7.34 -5.39 -10.47
N LEU A 223 8.10 -5.08 -11.51
CA LEU A 223 8.27 -5.88 -12.72
C LEU A 223 9.68 -6.48 -12.70
N ARG A 224 9.91 -7.38 -11.76
CA ARG A 224 11.23 -7.96 -11.47
C ARG A 224 11.83 -8.68 -12.68
N GLU A 225 10.98 -9.33 -13.49
CA GLU A 225 11.35 -9.97 -14.75
C GLU A 225 11.88 -8.98 -15.80
N ARG A 226 11.56 -7.69 -15.65
CA ARG A 226 12.08 -6.59 -16.47
C ARG A 226 13.18 -5.80 -15.77
N GLY A 227 13.62 -6.24 -14.60
CA GLY A 227 14.64 -5.56 -13.78
C GLY A 227 14.15 -4.27 -13.13
N ASN A 228 12.84 -4.05 -13.06
CA ASN A 228 12.25 -2.79 -12.58
C ASN A 228 11.28 -3.05 -11.44
N ASP A 229 11.78 -3.04 -10.19
CA ASP A 229 10.91 -3.02 -9.02
C ASP A 229 10.17 -1.67 -8.91
N THR A 230 8.99 -1.67 -8.29
CA THR A 230 8.34 -0.40 -7.94
C THR A 230 9.05 0.15 -6.70
N ALA A 231 9.60 1.35 -6.80
CA ALA A 231 10.50 1.87 -5.78
C ALA A 231 10.17 3.31 -5.38
N ALA A 232 10.13 3.53 -4.06
CA ALA A 232 10.18 4.86 -3.44
C ALA A 232 11.19 4.80 -2.29
N ALA A 233 12.45 4.56 -2.63
CA ALA A 233 13.52 4.18 -1.70
C ALA A 233 14.23 5.36 -1.02
N HIS A 234 13.86 6.60 -1.33
CA HIS A 234 14.63 7.78 -0.94
C HIS A 234 13.76 8.98 -0.51
N TYR A 235 13.01 8.81 0.59
CA TYR A 235 12.32 9.89 1.30
C TYR A 235 11.32 10.68 0.43
N SER A 236 10.47 9.96 -0.28
CA SER A 236 9.35 10.50 -1.04
C SER A 236 8.10 10.66 -0.16
N TYR A 237 7.13 11.45 -0.64
CA TYR A 237 5.78 11.52 -0.07
C TYR A 237 4.75 11.09 -1.12
N ILE A 238 3.92 10.10 -0.79
CA ILE A 238 2.93 9.51 -1.68
C ILE A 238 1.54 9.56 -1.03
N GLY A 239 0.81 10.65 -1.25
CA GLY A 239 -0.52 10.87 -0.70
C GLY A 239 -1.63 10.78 -1.74
N ASP A 240 -2.70 10.05 -1.44
CA ASP A 240 -3.90 9.97 -2.29
C ASP A 240 -3.57 9.65 -3.76
N SER A 241 -2.72 8.64 -3.98
CA SER A 241 -2.05 8.39 -5.26
C SER A 241 -2.20 6.95 -5.73
N ILE A 242 -2.12 6.74 -7.05
CA ILE A 242 -2.02 5.42 -7.66
C ILE A 242 -0.73 5.40 -8.47
N ILE A 243 0.20 4.54 -8.07
CA ILE A 243 1.51 4.39 -8.68
C ILE A 243 1.53 3.05 -9.41
N GLY A 244 1.81 3.10 -10.70
CA GLY A 244 1.87 1.96 -11.60
C GLY A 244 3.02 1.00 -11.29
N ARG A 245 3.08 -0.07 -12.06
CA ARG A 245 4.06 -1.15 -11.90
C ARG A 245 5.44 -0.76 -12.39
N GLY A 246 6.49 -1.16 -11.69
CA GLY A 246 7.89 -0.85 -12.03
C GLY A 246 8.20 0.64 -12.11
N VAL A 247 7.46 1.47 -11.36
CA VAL A 247 7.72 2.91 -11.26
C VAL A 247 8.85 3.16 -10.28
N ASN A 248 9.81 4.02 -10.65
CA ASN A 248 10.87 4.45 -9.73
C ASN A 248 10.74 5.93 -9.38
N PHE A 249 10.57 6.21 -8.10
CA PHE A 249 10.61 7.54 -7.54
C PHE A 249 12.02 7.93 -7.11
N GLY A 250 12.60 8.88 -7.86
CA GLY A 250 13.83 9.54 -7.49
C GLY A 250 13.74 10.22 -6.12
N ALA A 251 14.89 10.51 -5.53
CA ALA A 251 14.96 10.99 -4.16
C ALA A 251 14.15 12.27 -3.94
N GLY A 252 13.30 12.26 -2.92
CA GLY A 252 12.48 13.41 -2.55
C GLY A 252 11.34 13.72 -3.53
N THR A 253 10.93 12.76 -4.38
CA THR A 253 9.73 12.90 -5.21
C THR A 253 8.47 13.04 -4.34
N LYS A 254 7.56 13.93 -4.70
CA LYS A 254 6.35 14.21 -3.92
C LYS A 254 5.10 14.19 -4.77
N THR A 255 4.07 13.47 -4.31
CA THR A 255 2.71 13.65 -4.81
C THR A 255 1.95 14.58 -3.88
N SER A 256 1.85 15.85 -4.28
CA SER A 256 1.06 16.83 -3.55
C SER A 256 -0.41 16.48 -3.71
N ASN A 257 -1.08 16.18 -2.61
CA ASN A 257 -2.47 15.73 -2.61
C ASN A 257 -3.48 16.82 -2.28
N LEU A 258 -3.04 17.96 -1.75
CA LEU A 258 -3.93 19.01 -1.29
C LEU A 258 -3.63 20.32 -2.04
N LYS A 259 -4.64 20.87 -2.69
CA LYS A 259 -4.54 22.22 -3.26
C LYS A 259 -4.33 23.27 -2.17
N VAL A 260 -3.44 24.22 -2.44
CA VAL A 260 -3.15 25.36 -1.54
C VAL A 260 -4.41 26.17 -1.25
N ASP A 261 -5.23 26.43 -2.26
CA ASP A 261 -6.51 27.15 -2.17
C ASP A 261 -7.62 26.39 -1.45
N ARG A 262 -7.35 25.15 -1.03
CA ARG A 262 -8.28 24.29 -0.32
C ARG A 262 -9.59 23.98 -1.08
N SER A 263 -9.64 24.17 -2.39
CA SER A 263 -10.77 23.73 -3.21
C SER A 263 -10.67 22.24 -3.57
N PRO A 264 -11.76 21.59 -4.02
CA PRO A 264 -11.71 20.24 -4.56
C PRO A 264 -10.75 20.11 -5.75
N VAL A 265 -10.14 18.94 -5.89
CA VAL A 265 -9.23 18.65 -7.00
C VAL A 265 -10.04 18.46 -8.30
N SER A 266 -9.49 18.93 -9.41
CA SER A 266 -10.02 18.69 -10.74
C SER A 266 -8.86 18.39 -11.66
N VAL A 267 -9.01 17.39 -12.51
CA VAL A 267 -8.00 17.01 -13.51
C VAL A 267 -8.31 17.74 -14.80
N VAL A 268 -7.27 18.19 -15.51
CA VAL A 268 -7.41 18.73 -16.87
C VAL A 268 -6.72 17.77 -17.83
N VAL A 269 -7.48 17.25 -18.78
CA VAL A 269 -7.01 16.35 -19.84
C VAL A 269 -7.39 16.97 -21.16
N GLU A 270 -6.42 17.28 -22.00
CA GLU A 270 -6.63 17.85 -23.35
C GLU A 270 -7.55 19.08 -23.35
N GLY A 271 -7.40 19.94 -22.32
CA GLY A 271 -8.21 21.16 -22.16
C GLY A 271 -9.59 20.95 -21.53
N VAL A 272 -10.04 19.71 -21.38
CA VAL A 272 -11.30 19.37 -20.70
C VAL A 272 -11.05 19.19 -19.21
N ARG A 273 -11.88 19.85 -18.39
CA ARG A 273 -11.79 19.79 -16.92
C ARG A 273 -12.75 18.73 -16.37
N TYR A 274 -12.19 17.80 -15.60
CA TYR A 274 -12.90 16.72 -14.93
C TYR A 274 -12.89 16.96 -13.41
N PRO A 275 -14.03 17.25 -12.77
CA PRO A 275 -14.11 17.32 -11.32
C PRO A 275 -13.95 15.92 -10.72
N THR A 276 -13.04 15.74 -9.76
CA THR A 276 -12.83 14.40 -9.17
C THR A 276 -13.82 14.10 -8.03
N GLY A 277 -14.39 15.16 -7.45
CA GLY A 277 -15.16 15.11 -6.20
C GLY A 277 -14.29 14.90 -4.96
N LEU A 278 -12.97 14.83 -5.11
CA LEU A 278 -12.04 14.56 -4.03
C LEU A 278 -11.46 15.86 -3.49
N ARG A 279 -11.46 15.99 -2.16
CA ARG A 279 -10.77 17.09 -1.47
C ARG A 279 -9.26 16.96 -1.55
N LYS A 280 -8.77 15.71 -1.52
CA LYS A 280 -7.37 15.34 -1.66
C LYS A 280 -7.20 14.33 -2.78
N PHE A 281 -6.25 14.56 -3.66
CA PHE A 281 -5.88 13.64 -4.74
C PHE A 281 -4.48 14.03 -5.21
N GLY A 282 -3.52 13.11 -5.06
CA GLY A 282 -2.12 13.28 -5.43
C GLY A 282 -1.94 13.13 -6.92
N ALA A 283 -1.59 11.93 -7.36
CA ALA A 283 -1.28 11.65 -8.74
C ALA A 283 -1.62 10.21 -9.13
N VAL A 284 -1.90 10.01 -10.41
CA VAL A 284 -1.88 8.69 -11.06
C VAL A 284 -0.64 8.64 -11.93
N VAL A 285 0.26 7.69 -11.65
CA VAL A 285 1.53 7.53 -12.36
C VAL A 285 1.53 6.19 -13.06
N GLY A 286 1.75 6.20 -14.38
CA GLY A 286 1.65 5.01 -15.20
C GLY A 286 2.86 4.09 -15.06
N ASP A 287 2.66 2.81 -15.40
CA ASP A 287 3.66 1.76 -15.34
C ASP A 287 4.99 2.20 -15.96
N LEU A 288 6.10 1.78 -15.36
CA LEU A 288 7.47 2.01 -15.84
C LEU A 288 7.89 3.47 -15.90
N THR A 289 7.09 4.41 -15.38
CA THR A 289 7.49 5.81 -15.26
C THR A 289 8.66 5.94 -14.31
N GLN A 290 9.66 6.74 -14.69
CA GLN A 290 10.85 7.01 -13.88
C GLN A 290 10.90 8.49 -13.57
N THR A 291 11.20 8.84 -12.32
CA THR A 291 11.35 10.24 -11.91
C THR A 291 12.77 10.51 -11.41
N GLY A 292 13.32 11.65 -11.82
CA GLY A 292 14.51 12.21 -11.22
C GLY A 292 14.22 12.79 -9.84
N CYS A 293 15.28 13.12 -9.11
CA CYS A 293 15.17 13.67 -7.76
C CYS A 293 14.34 14.96 -7.74
N LEU A 294 13.59 15.16 -6.64
CA LEU A 294 12.80 16.36 -6.39
C LEU A 294 11.72 16.65 -7.45
N ALA A 295 11.24 15.63 -8.16
CA ALA A 295 10.04 15.77 -8.98
C ALA A 295 8.81 15.99 -8.07
N VAL A 296 7.93 16.90 -8.46
CA VAL A 296 6.70 17.23 -7.73
C VAL A 296 5.52 17.03 -8.65
N PHE A 297 4.57 16.22 -8.21
CA PHE A 297 3.29 16.03 -8.88
C PHE A 297 2.24 16.88 -8.17
N ASP A 298 1.65 17.83 -8.88
CA ASP A 298 0.55 18.66 -8.36
C ASP A 298 -0.73 17.83 -8.19
N PRO A 299 -1.67 18.28 -7.33
CA PRO A 299 -2.90 17.55 -7.09
C PRO A 299 -3.67 17.25 -8.38
N GLY A 300 -3.89 15.96 -8.63
CA GLY A 300 -4.56 15.42 -9.81
C GLY A 300 -3.68 15.27 -11.05
N ALA A 301 -2.35 15.27 -10.91
CA ALA A 301 -1.45 14.96 -12.01
C ALA A 301 -1.69 13.53 -12.52
N LEU A 302 -1.83 13.39 -13.84
CA LEU A 302 -1.93 12.11 -14.53
C LEU A 302 -0.73 11.94 -15.44
N VAL A 303 0.08 10.91 -15.21
CA VAL A 303 1.27 10.63 -16.01
C VAL A 303 1.12 9.27 -16.65
N GLY A 304 1.16 9.22 -17.98
CA GLY A 304 1.07 7.99 -18.75
C GLY A 304 2.30 7.09 -18.57
N PRO A 305 2.17 5.77 -18.83
CA PRO A 305 3.25 4.80 -18.66
C PRO A 305 4.48 5.11 -19.50
N GLU A 306 5.62 4.58 -19.09
CA GLU A 306 6.94 4.72 -19.74
C GLU A 306 7.39 6.19 -19.87
N THR A 307 6.90 7.07 -19.00
CA THR A 307 7.31 8.47 -19.00
C THR A 307 8.59 8.66 -18.20
N LEU A 308 9.52 9.49 -18.72
CA LEU A 308 10.73 9.90 -18.01
C LEU A 308 10.57 11.33 -17.52
N VAL A 309 10.57 11.52 -16.21
CA VAL A 309 10.46 12.83 -15.57
C VAL A 309 11.82 13.25 -15.06
N TYR A 310 12.37 14.36 -15.56
CA TYR A 310 13.69 14.82 -15.15
C TYR A 310 13.66 15.48 -13.76
N PRO A 311 14.82 15.56 -13.07
CA PRO A 311 14.90 16.15 -11.74
C PRO A 311 14.31 17.56 -11.66
N GLY A 312 13.66 17.87 -10.54
CA GLY A 312 13.08 19.19 -10.26
C GLY A 312 11.84 19.56 -11.09
N ALA A 313 11.28 18.63 -11.88
CA ALA A 313 10.07 18.88 -12.66
C ALA A 313 8.83 19.01 -11.75
N ALA A 314 8.01 20.03 -12.03
CA ALA A 314 6.67 20.18 -11.46
C ALA A 314 5.63 19.74 -12.52
N LEU A 315 4.83 18.73 -12.20
CA LEU A 315 3.90 18.09 -13.11
C LEU A 315 2.47 18.46 -12.75
N ARG A 316 1.74 19.03 -13.70
CA ARG A 316 0.34 19.43 -13.53
C ARG A 316 -0.51 19.03 -14.74
N GLY A 317 -1.65 18.40 -14.47
CA GLY A 317 -2.55 17.92 -15.52
C GLY A 317 -2.10 16.59 -16.10
N TYR A 318 -2.34 16.38 -17.39
CA TYR A 318 -2.08 15.12 -18.08
C TYR A 318 -0.78 15.15 -18.91
N TYR A 319 0.03 14.09 -18.74
CA TYR A 319 1.22 13.81 -19.55
C TYR A 319 1.02 12.49 -20.28
N PRO A 320 1.14 12.44 -21.62
CA PRO A 320 0.88 11.23 -22.38
C PRO A 320 1.96 10.15 -22.17
N PRO A 321 1.65 8.88 -22.45
CA PRO A 321 2.61 7.78 -22.36
C PRO A 321 3.87 8.00 -23.20
N ARG A 322 4.99 7.38 -22.80
CA ARG A 322 6.27 7.42 -23.52
C ARG A 322 6.80 8.84 -23.76
N SER A 323 6.55 9.73 -22.80
CA SER A 323 7.01 11.13 -22.85
C SER A 323 8.34 11.33 -22.11
N ILE A 324 9.04 12.43 -22.42
CA ILE A 324 10.15 12.93 -21.59
C ILE A 324 9.80 14.33 -21.10
N VAL A 325 9.62 14.49 -19.80
CA VAL A 325 9.32 15.78 -19.14
C VAL A 325 10.64 16.41 -18.69
N LYS A 326 11.06 17.48 -19.37
CA LYS A 326 12.30 18.22 -19.07
C LYS A 326 11.99 19.58 -18.49
N VAL A 327 12.80 20.04 -17.55
CA VAL A 327 12.79 21.42 -17.05
C VAL A 327 13.90 22.19 -17.73
N ARG A 328 13.58 23.36 -18.31
CA ARG A 328 14.58 24.32 -18.79
C ARG A 328 14.73 25.44 -17.77
N GLN A 329 15.78 25.36 -16.95
CA GLN A 329 16.16 26.41 -16.01
C GLN A 329 17.37 27.15 -16.57
N VAL A 330 17.38 28.47 -16.44
CA VAL A 330 18.54 29.31 -16.79
C VAL A 330 19.12 29.82 -15.47
N GLN A 331 20.38 29.48 -15.20
CA GLN A 331 21.09 29.99 -14.02
C GLN A 331 21.58 31.40 -14.31
N GLU A 332 21.32 32.32 -13.39
CA GLU A 332 21.85 33.68 -13.42
C GLU A 332 22.87 33.84 -12.30
N ILE A 333 24.06 34.33 -12.63
CA ILE A 333 25.12 34.62 -11.66
C ILE A 333 25.20 36.14 -11.52
N VAL A 334 24.82 36.65 -10.36
CA VAL A 334 24.90 38.07 -10.01
C VAL A 334 25.87 38.29 -8.85
N GLU A 335 26.53 39.44 -8.84
CA GLU A 335 27.47 39.80 -7.78
C GLU A 335 26.71 40.09 -6.48
N ARG A 336 27.12 39.45 -5.37
CA ARG A 336 26.50 39.61 -4.06
C ARG A 336 26.96 40.93 -3.43
N ARG A 337 26.11 41.95 -3.48
CA ARG A 337 26.29 43.22 -2.77
C ARG A 337 25.81 43.13 -1.32
#